data_AF-A0A327J8B5-F1
#
_entry.id   AF-A0A327J8B5-F1
#
_cell.length_a   1.000
_cell.length_b   1.000
_cell.length_c   1.000
_cell.angle_alpha   90.00
_cell.angle_beta   90.00
_cell.angle_gamma   90.00
#
_symmetry.space_group_name_H-M   'P 1'
#
loop_
_entity.id
_entity.type
_entity.pdbx_description
1 polymer ?
#
loop_
_entity_poly.entity_id
_entity_poly.type
_entity_poly.pdbx_seq_one_letter_code
_entity_poly.pdbx_strand_id
1 'polypeptide(L)'
;MFYKNRFGFTLAEVLITLGIIGVVAAMTIPVMISSYNKHITETRLKKFYSLFNQAIKLSVAENGEVEGWDSYWDAAKNIYDEDGNVKENSDVVDAAFEKYLAPYMKVMTKKRLKNAQKNITVTLYVLADGSAFTYRSLDTRNITFFPKNPEKCLNKNPNLGICAFEFLWEPTNTTQSFKYHYQQGLEPFMHNWDGKKESLYEGKTYSCKGDASTNGNYCSTIIKLNGWKIPADYPRKIQY
;
A
#
# COMPACT_ATOMS: atom_id res chain seq x y z
N MET A 1 -14.50 -42.55 -56.71
CA MET A 1 -13.95 -41.19 -56.63
C MET A 1 -14.52 -40.55 -55.37
N PHE A 2 -13.77 -40.52 -54.26
CA PHE A 2 -14.24 -39.97 -52.99
C PHE A 2 -14.04 -38.45 -52.97
N TYR A 3 -15.11 -37.67 -53.10
CA TYR A 3 -15.08 -36.21 -52.92
C TYR A 3 -14.90 -35.93 -51.43
N LYS A 4 -13.71 -35.48 -51.04
CA LYS A 4 -13.41 -35.09 -49.66
C LYS A 4 -14.05 -33.73 -49.40
N ASN A 5 -15.25 -33.70 -48.81
CA ASN A 5 -15.90 -32.46 -48.38
C ASN A 5 -14.97 -31.70 -47.43
N ARG A 6 -14.40 -30.60 -47.91
CA ARG A 6 -13.66 -29.67 -47.05
C ARG A 6 -14.68 -28.72 -46.43
N PHE A 7 -15.07 -29.01 -45.18
CA PHE A 7 -15.78 -28.05 -44.35
C PHE A 7 -14.79 -26.94 -43.96
N GLY A 8 -14.96 -25.76 -44.55
CA GLY A 8 -14.17 -24.57 -44.24
C GLY A 8 -15.11 -23.39 -43.99
N PHE A 9 -14.75 -22.54 -43.03
CA PHE A 9 -15.48 -21.31 -42.77
C PHE A 9 -15.23 -20.30 -43.91
N THR A 10 -16.27 -19.58 -44.30
CA THR A 10 -16.15 -18.45 -45.21
C THR A 10 -15.42 -17.29 -44.54
N LEU A 11 -14.77 -16.43 -45.33
CA LEU A 11 -14.13 -15.23 -44.82
C LEU A 11 -15.12 -14.34 -44.04
N ALA A 12 -16.36 -14.24 -44.52
CA ALA A 12 -17.42 -13.48 -43.86
C ALA A 12 -17.78 -14.04 -42.47
N GLU A 13 -17.90 -15.36 -42.33
CA GLU A 13 -18.17 -16.00 -41.03
C GLU A 13 -17.04 -15.75 -40.03
N VAL A 14 -15.78 -15.84 -40.48
CA VAL A 14 -14.62 -15.57 -39.63
C VAL A 14 -14.57 -14.08 -39.21
N LEU A 15 -14.86 -13.16 -40.12
CA LEU A 15 -14.85 -11.72 -39.81
C LEU A 15 -15.97 -11.33 -38.83
N ILE A 16 -17.18 -11.88 -39.00
CA ILE A 16 -18.30 -11.62 -38.09
C ILE A 16 -18.00 -12.17 -36.70
N THR A 17 -17.50 -13.40 -36.61
CA THR A 17 -17.17 -14.02 -35.32
C THR A 17 -16.04 -13.26 -34.59
N LEU A 18 -14.97 -12.87 -35.29
CA LEU A 18 -13.91 -12.04 -34.73
C LEU A 18 -14.42 -10.65 -34.31
N GLY A 19 -15.33 -10.04 -35.09
CA GLY A 19 -15.96 -8.77 -34.75
C GLY A 19 -16.76 -8.87 -33.45
N ILE A 20 -17.60 -9.89 -33.30
CA ILE A 20 -18.39 -10.13 -32.08
C ILE A 20 -17.48 -10.39 -30.88
N ILE A 21 -16.50 -11.28 -31.00
CA ILE A 21 -15.55 -11.58 -29.92
C ILE A 21 -14.75 -10.33 -29.55
N GLY A 22 -14.33 -9.52 -30.52
CA GLY A 22 -13.60 -8.28 -30.30
C GLY A 22 -14.39 -7.27 -29.44
N VAL A 23 -15.66 -7.05 -29.77
CA VAL A 23 -16.55 -6.15 -29.00
C VAL A 23 -16.76 -6.67 -27.58
N VAL A 24 -17.08 -7.97 -27.43
CA VAL A 24 -17.31 -8.57 -26.11
C VAL A 24 -16.05 -8.52 -25.25
N ALA A 25 -14.89 -8.86 -25.82
CA ALA A 25 -13.60 -8.80 -25.13
C ALA A 25 -13.26 -7.37 -24.67
N ALA A 26 -13.49 -6.37 -25.51
CA ALA A 26 -13.24 -4.97 -25.19
C ALA A 26 -14.08 -4.48 -23.99
N MET A 27 -15.30 -4.99 -23.81
CA MET A 27 -16.14 -4.63 -22.67
C MET A 27 -15.83 -5.45 -21.41
N THR A 28 -15.46 -6.72 -21.56
CA THR A 28 -15.33 -7.67 -20.42
C THR A 28 -13.94 -7.68 -19.79
N ILE A 29 -12.87 -7.60 -20.58
CA ILE A 29 -11.49 -7.68 -20.08
C ILE A 29 -11.18 -6.55 -19.08
N PRO A 30 -11.51 -5.28 -19.34
CA PRO A 30 -11.23 -4.20 -18.38
C PRO A 30 -11.97 -4.37 -17.05
N VAL A 31 -13.21 -4.86 -17.09
CA VAL A 31 -14.04 -5.10 -15.89
C VAL A 31 -13.46 -6.25 -15.07
N MET A 32 -13.08 -7.35 -15.72
CA MET A 32 -12.44 -8.49 -15.07
C MET A 32 -11.12 -8.07 -14.39
N ILE A 33 -10.25 -7.33 -15.09
CA ILE A 33 -8.97 -6.86 -14.54
C ILE A 33 -9.22 -5.94 -13.33
N SER A 34 -10.19 -5.04 -13.41
CA SER A 34 -10.56 -4.14 -12.30
C SER A 34 -11.04 -4.93 -11.07
N SER A 35 -11.92 -5.91 -11.27
CA SER A 35 -12.42 -6.79 -10.21
C SER A 35 -11.30 -7.62 -9.59
N TYR A 36 -10.41 -8.18 -10.40
CA TYR A 36 -9.25 -8.93 -9.93
C TYR A 36 -8.27 -8.07 -9.13
N ASN A 37 -7.96 -6.86 -9.59
CA ASN A 37 -7.10 -5.92 -8.86
C ASN A 37 -7.72 -5.52 -7.49
N LYS A 38 -9.04 -5.32 -7.45
CA LYS A 38 -9.79 -5.08 -6.21
C LYS A 38 -9.64 -6.26 -5.25
N HIS A 39 -9.88 -7.48 -5.74
CA HIS A 39 -9.76 -8.70 -4.94
C HIS A 39 -8.35 -8.92 -4.38
N ILE A 40 -7.31 -8.68 -5.20
CA ILE A 40 -5.91 -8.72 -4.75
C ILE A 40 -5.67 -7.71 -3.63
N THR A 41 -6.13 -6.47 -3.82
CA THR A 41 -5.95 -5.38 -2.86
C THR A 41 -6.55 -5.74 -1.50
N GLU A 42 -7.82 -6.13 -1.48
CA GLU A 42 -8.55 -6.52 -0.26
C GLU A 42 -7.85 -7.66 0.48
N THR A 43 -7.49 -8.71 -0.24
CA THR A 43 -6.88 -9.91 0.34
C THR A 43 -5.50 -9.61 0.92
N ARG A 44 -4.66 -8.88 0.16
CA ARG A 44 -3.29 -8.59 0.57
C ARG A 44 -3.22 -7.51 1.65
N LEU A 45 -4.11 -6.51 1.65
CA LEU A 45 -4.21 -5.54 2.74
C LEU A 45 -4.56 -6.20 4.07
N LYS A 46 -5.60 -7.04 4.09
CA LYS A 46 -6.02 -7.77 5.30
C LYS A 46 -4.89 -8.65 5.82
N LYS A 47 -4.20 -9.36 4.91
CA LYS A 47 -3.05 -10.21 5.25
C LYS A 47 -1.89 -9.39 5.80
N PHE A 48 -1.52 -8.28 5.15
CA PHE A 48 -0.44 -7.40 5.59
C PHE A 48 -0.69 -6.84 6.98
N TYR A 49 -1.89 -6.28 7.22
CA TYR A 49 -2.29 -5.79 8.54
C TYR A 49 -2.16 -6.88 9.61
N SER A 50 -2.61 -8.10 9.31
CA SER A 50 -2.55 -9.23 10.25
C SER A 50 -1.10 -9.67 10.50
N LEU A 51 -0.30 -9.79 9.44
CA LEU A 51 1.10 -10.19 9.50
C LEU A 51 1.93 -9.19 10.32
N PHE A 52 1.77 -7.90 10.06
CA PHE A 52 2.54 -6.86 10.72
C PHE A 52 2.21 -6.80 12.22
N ASN A 53 0.92 -6.85 12.57
CA ASN A 53 0.49 -6.88 13.97
C ASN A 53 0.91 -8.16 14.69
N GLN A 54 1.01 -9.30 13.99
CA GLN A 54 1.60 -10.52 14.55
C GLN A 54 3.11 -10.36 14.78
N ALA A 55 3.83 -9.74 13.84
CA ALA A 55 5.25 -9.46 13.98
C ALA A 55 5.55 -8.54 15.17
N ILE A 56 4.73 -7.50 15.40
CA ILE A 56 4.83 -6.65 16.58
C ILE A 56 4.69 -7.49 17.86
N LYS A 57 3.66 -8.35 17.95
CA LYS A 57 3.43 -9.19 19.14
C LYS A 57 4.59 -10.16 19.41
N LEU A 58 5.13 -10.80 18.37
CA LEU A 58 6.27 -11.70 18.50
C LEU A 58 7.52 -10.95 18.95
N SER A 59 7.74 -9.77 18.38
CA SER A 59 8.85 -8.92 18.80
C SER A 59 8.72 -8.45 20.24
N VAL A 60 7.51 -8.11 20.71
CA VAL A 60 7.29 -7.75 22.12
C VAL A 60 7.61 -8.92 23.06
N ALA A 61 7.29 -10.15 22.65
CA ALA A 61 7.59 -11.33 23.45
C ALA A 61 9.11 -11.60 23.61
N GLU A 62 9.93 -11.20 22.64
CA GLU A 62 11.38 -11.46 22.65
C GLU A 62 12.21 -10.22 23.04
N ASN A 63 11.82 -9.02 22.60
CA ASN A 63 12.56 -7.77 22.78
C ASN A 63 11.99 -6.87 23.89
N GLY A 64 10.89 -7.29 24.54
CA GLY A 64 10.22 -6.52 25.58
C GLY A 64 9.24 -5.47 25.02
N GLU A 65 8.68 -4.67 25.93
CA GLU A 65 7.67 -3.67 25.61
C GLU A 65 8.13 -2.68 24.53
N VAL A 66 7.18 -2.24 23.72
CA VAL A 66 7.43 -1.42 22.53
C VAL A 66 8.11 -0.10 22.89
N GLU A 67 7.77 0.46 24.05
CA GLU A 67 8.35 1.68 24.62
C GLU A 67 9.86 1.58 24.78
N GLY A 68 10.40 0.38 25.04
CA GLY A 68 11.84 0.12 25.22
C GLY A 68 12.61 -0.08 23.92
N TRP A 69 11.98 0.09 22.75
CA TRP A 69 12.65 -0.10 21.46
C TRP A 69 13.41 1.16 21.04
N ASP A 70 14.43 1.54 21.82
CA ASP A 70 15.14 2.82 21.66
C ASP A 70 15.60 3.09 20.23
N SER A 71 16.28 2.12 19.60
CA SER A 71 16.76 2.28 18.22
C SER A 71 15.63 2.39 17.18
N TYR A 72 14.42 1.90 17.47
CA TYR A 72 13.26 2.05 16.59
C TYR A 72 12.66 3.46 16.69
N TRP A 73 12.55 3.99 17.90
CA TRP A 73 12.00 5.31 18.16
C TRP A 73 12.98 6.44 17.89
N ASP A 74 14.28 6.20 18.07
CA ASP A 74 15.31 7.14 17.64
C ASP A 74 15.37 7.25 16.12
N ALA A 75 15.15 6.16 15.41
CA ALA A 75 15.00 6.18 13.95
C ALA A 75 13.76 6.96 13.48
N ALA A 76 12.79 7.20 14.37
CA ALA A 76 11.59 7.98 14.07
C ALA A 76 11.79 9.51 14.16
N LYS A 77 12.94 9.96 14.68
CA LYS A 77 13.27 11.38 14.82
C LYS A 77 13.90 11.88 13.52
N ASN A 78 13.37 12.99 13.01
CA ASN A 78 13.98 13.69 11.88
C ASN A 78 15.40 14.13 12.28
N ILE A 79 16.39 13.75 11.48
CA ILE A 79 17.75 14.27 11.59
C ILE A 79 17.81 15.52 10.72
N TYR A 80 18.44 16.59 11.20
CA TYR A 80 18.58 17.84 10.44
C TYR A 80 20.05 18.00 10.01
N ASP A 81 20.27 18.53 8.80
CA ASP A 81 21.59 18.95 8.35
C ASP A 81 21.98 20.33 8.92
N GLU A 82 23.20 20.79 8.64
CA GLU A 82 23.72 22.08 9.10
C GLU A 82 22.89 23.26 8.61
N ASP A 83 22.15 23.09 7.51
CA ASP A 83 21.26 24.08 6.90
C ASP A 83 19.81 24.02 7.45
N GLY A 84 19.52 23.09 8.36
CA GLY A 84 18.20 22.91 8.98
C GLY A 84 17.20 22.11 8.13
N ASN A 85 17.64 21.46 7.05
CA ASN A 85 16.80 20.55 6.25
C ASN A 85 16.80 19.15 6.85
N VAL A 86 15.70 18.41 6.68
CA VAL A 86 15.62 17.03 7.14
C VAL A 86 16.51 16.13 6.28
N LYS A 87 17.52 15.52 6.89
CA LYS A 87 18.43 14.55 6.29
C LYS A 87 17.75 13.19 6.14
N GLU A 88 18.00 12.53 5.02
CA GLU A 88 17.57 11.15 4.78
C GLU A 88 18.16 10.19 5.83
N ASN A 89 17.31 9.31 6.37
CA ASN A 89 17.66 8.38 7.45
C ASN A 89 17.36 6.91 7.09
N SER A 90 17.34 6.58 5.80
CA SER A 90 16.86 5.28 5.31
C SER A 90 17.65 4.08 5.83
N ASP A 91 18.96 4.22 6.08
CA ASP A 91 19.79 3.17 6.67
C ASP A 91 19.47 2.88 8.13
N VAL A 92 19.21 3.91 8.93
CA VAL A 92 18.86 3.75 10.35
C VAL A 92 17.45 3.17 10.49
N VAL A 93 16.52 3.61 9.64
CA VAL A 93 15.17 3.04 9.54
C VAL A 93 15.24 1.55 9.16
N ASP A 94 16.08 1.19 8.19
CA ASP A 94 16.28 -0.21 7.79
C ASP A 94 16.89 -1.03 8.94
N ALA A 95 17.91 -0.53 9.63
CA ALA A 95 18.50 -1.21 10.79
C ALA A 95 17.51 -1.41 11.95
N ALA A 96 16.66 -0.42 12.22
CA ALA A 96 15.60 -0.52 13.22
C ALA A 96 14.57 -1.60 12.85
N PHE A 97 14.13 -1.62 11.59
CA PHE A 97 13.22 -2.65 11.09
C PHE A 97 13.84 -4.05 11.17
N GLU A 98 15.11 -4.18 10.78
CA GLU A 98 15.84 -5.45 10.82
C GLU A 98 15.97 -6.03 12.22
N LYS A 99 16.17 -5.16 13.22
CA LYS A 99 16.31 -5.60 14.60
C LYS A 99 14.99 -6.12 15.17
N TYR A 100 13.89 -5.38 14.99
CA TYR A 100 12.66 -5.66 15.73
C TYR A 100 11.56 -6.37 14.95
N LEU A 101 11.49 -6.25 13.61
CA LEU A 101 10.31 -6.72 12.87
C LEU A 101 10.65 -7.68 11.73
N ALA A 102 11.78 -7.49 11.05
CA ALA A 102 12.18 -8.34 9.93
C ALA A 102 12.21 -9.85 10.25
N PRO A 103 12.70 -10.30 11.43
CA PRO A 103 12.77 -11.72 11.76
C PRO A 103 11.41 -12.44 11.70
N TYR A 104 10.33 -11.71 11.97
CA TYR A 104 8.98 -12.28 12.09
C TYR A 104 8.12 -12.09 10.83
N MET A 105 8.56 -11.30 9.85
CA MET A 105 7.77 -10.97 8.65
C MET A 105 8.11 -11.79 7.40
N LYS A 106 9.17 -12.60 7.44
CA LYS A 106 9.65 -13.40 6.28
C LYS A 106 9.80 -12.55 5.01
N VAL A 107 10.56 -11.46 5.11
CA VAL A 107 10.90 -10.62 3.95
C VAL A 107 11.77 -11.43 2.98
N MET A 108 11.35 -11.53 1.73
CA MET A 108 12.04 -12.35 0.71
C MET A 108 13.18 -11.60 0.04
N THR A 109 12.98 -10.32 -0.23
CA THR A 109 13.94 -9.50 -0.96
C THR A 109 13.81 -8.05 -0.53
N LYS A 110 14.95 -7.37 -0.42
CA LYS A 110 15.00 -5.91 -0.23
C LYS A 110 15.51 -5.28 -1.52
N LYS A 111 14.82 -4.25 -1.99
CA LYS A 111 15.27 -3.45 -3.14
C LYS A 111 15.43 -2.01 -2.70
N ARG A 112 16.62 -1.43 -2.94
CA ARG A 112 16.85 -0.01 -2.71
C ARG A 112 16.74 0.75 -4.02
N LEU A 113 15.83 1.71 -4.07
CA LEU A 113 15.55 2.54 -5.22
C LEU A 113 15.92 3.98 -4.88
N LYS A 114 16.82 4.59 -5.63
CA LYS A 114 17.10 6.02 -5.51
C LYS A 114 16.13 6.79 -6.39
N ASN A 115 15.34 7.68 -5.78
CA ASN A 115 14.54 8.63 -6.54
C ASN A 115 15.42 9.84 -6.90
N ALA A 116 15.92 9.87 -8.14
CA ALA A 116 16.83 10.90 -8.63
C ALA A 116 16.24 12.33 -8.57
N GLN A 117 14.92 12.47 -8.55
CA GLN A 117 14.26 13.79 -8.52
C GLN A 117 14.14 14.37 -7.11
N LYS A 118 14.10 13.52 -6.08
CA LYS A 118 13.92 13.94 -4.68
C LYS A 118 15.14 13.69 -3.80
N ASN A 119 16.19 13.08 -4.35
CA ASN A 119 17.38 12.62 -3.63
C ASN A 119 17.02 11.80 -2.36
N ILE A 120 16.02 10.91 -2.49
CA ILE A 120 15.54 10.04 -1.43
C ILE A 120 15.73 8.59 -1.85
N THR A 121 16.29 7.76 -0.96
CA THR A 121 16.32 6.30 -1.11
C THR A 121 15.06 5.69 -0.52
N VAL A 122 14.39 4.86 -1.32
CA VAL A 122 13.24 4.03 -0.91
C VAL A 122 13.70 2.59 -0.78
N THR A 123 13.52 2.01 0.41
CA THR A 123 13.79 0.58 0.67
C THR A 123 12.48 -0.19 0.57
N LEU A 124 12.32 -1.00 -0.48
CA LEU A 124 11.18 -1.88 -0.66
C LEU A 124 11.45 -3.25 -0.02
N TYR A 125 10.61 -3.63 0.93
CA TYR A 125 10.58 -4.96 1.53
C TYR A 125 9.54 -5.81 0.80
N VAL A 126 9.99 -6.78 0.01
CA VAL A 126 9.13 -7.64 -0.80
C VAL A 126 8.76 -8.90 -0.02
N LEU A 127 7.47 -9.17 0.09
CA LEU A 127 6.90 -10.33 0.78
C LEU A 127 6.72 -11.51 -0.18
N ALA A 128 6.55 -12.72 0.37
CA ALA A 128 6.42 -13.96 -0.40
C ALA A 128 5.21 -14.01 -1.35
N ASP A 129 4.17 -13.21 -1.12
CA ASP A 129 3.04 -13.09 -2.05
C ASP A 129 3.27 -12.07 -3.18
N GLY A 130 4.45 -11.43 -3.23
CA GLY A 130 4.79 -10.41 -4.20
C GLY A 130 4.17 -9.03 -3.92
N SER A 131 3.52 -8.84 -2.77
CA SER A 131 3.30 -7.49 -2.22
C SER A 131 4.60 -6.94 -1.65
N ALA A 132 4.63 -5.63 -1.41
CA ALA A 132 5.75 -5.00 -0.76
C ALA A 132 5.28 -3.88 0.16
N PHE A 133 6.14 -3.45 1.06
CA PHE A 133 5.95 -2.21 1.80
C PHE A 133 7.26 -1.45 1.90
N THR A 134 7.17 -0.20 2.28
CA THR A 134 8.32 0.65 2.57
C THR A 134 8.01 1.53 3.77
N TYR A 135 9.04 1.88 4.50
CA TYR A 135 8.97 2.99 5.45
C TYR A 135 9.22 4.30 4.72
N ARG A 136 8.75 5.40 5.29
CA ARG A 136 9.24 6.71 4.90
C ARG A 136 10.74 6.77 5.15
N SER A 137 11.50 7.35 4.23
CA SER A 137 12.97 7.48 4.34
C SER A 137 13.45 8.36 5.51
N LEU A 138 12.53 8.86 6.33
CA LEU A 138 12.75 9.82 7.41
C LEU A 138 12.37 9.25 8.77
N ASP A 139 11.46 8.27 8.82
CA ASP A 139 11.03 7.67 10.08
C ASP A 139 10.43 6.27 9.92
N THR A 140 10.34 5.58 11.05
CA THR A 140 9.78 4.24 11.21
C THR A 140 8.26 4.22 11.42
N ARG A 141 7.58 5.38 11.37
CA ARG A 141 6.16 5.51 11.73
C ARG A 141 5.23 5.30 10.56
N ASN A 142 5.56 5.92 9.42
CA ASN A 142 4.75 5.88 8.21
C ASN A 142 5.17 4.70 7.36
N ILE A 143 4.20 3.83 7.07
CA ILE A 143 4.41 2.62 6.27
C ILE A 143 3.47 2.64 5.08
N THR A 144 4.05 2.66 3.88
CA THR A 144 3.30 2.57 2.63
C THR A 144 3.29 1.12 2.16
N PHE A 145 2.10 0.54 2.04
CA PHE A 145 1.90 -0.81 1.53
C PHE A 145 1.50 -0.81 0.05
N PHE A 146 2.11 -1.69 -0.72
CA PHE A 146 1.86 -1.91 -2.14
C PHE A 146 1.36 -3.34 -2.36
N PRO A 147 0.08 -3.55 -2.67
CA PRO A 147 -0.42 -4.89 -2.88
C PRO A 147 0.18 -5.56 -4.12
N LYS A 148 0.61 -4.80 -5.15
CA LYS A 148 1.20 -5.31 -6.40
C LYS A 148 2.03 -4.23 -7.10
N ASN A 149 3.08 -4.64 -7.82
CA ASN A 149 3.93 -3.80 -8.68
C ASN A 149 4.38 -2.47 -8.02
N PRO A 150 5.10 -2.51 -6.88
CA PRO A 150 5.48 -1.33 -6.12
C PRO A 150 6.25 -0.30 -6.95
N GLU A 151 7.21 -0.72 -7.78
CA GLU A 151 8.02 0.16 -8.62
C GLU A 151 7.17 0.99 -9.60
N LYS A 152 6.21 0.34 -10.27
CA LYS A 152 5.27 1.03 -11.16
C LYS A 152 4.34 1.97 -10.38
N CYS A 153 3.94 1.58 -9.18
CA CYS A 153 3.09 2.40 -8.32
C CYS A 153 3.81 3.65 -7.78
N LEU A 154 5.09 3.53 -7.43
CA LEU A 154 5.91 4.66 -6.97
C LEU A 154 6.05 5.75 -8.02
N ASN A 155 6.01 5.39 -9.31
CA ASN A 155 6.08 6.34 -10.43
C ASN A 155 4.72 6.95 -10.81
N LYS A 156 3.63 6.57 -10.14
CA LYS A 156 2.31 7.18 -10.36
C LYS A 156 2.10 8.35 -9.43
N ASN A 157 1.42 9.38 -9.93
CA ASN A 157 0.94 10.50 -9.12
C ASN A 157 -0.49 10.88 -9.57
N PRO A 158 -1.50 10.79 -8.69
CA PRO A 158 -1.46 10.22 -7.34
C PRO A 158 -1.31 8.68 -7.37
N ASN A 159 -0.78 8.10 -6.29
CA ASN A 159 -0.67 6.65 -6.10
C ASN A 159 -1.41 6.13 -4.86
N LEU A 160 -1.54 6.96 -3.82
CA LEU A 160 -2.24 6.65 -2.58
C LEU A 160 -3.73 6.38 -2.85
N GLY A 161 -4.24 5.29 -2.28
CA GLY A 161 -5.59 4.80 -2.53
C GLY A 161 -5.82 4.16 -3.89
N ILE A 162 -4.82 4.15 -4.77
CA ILE A 162 -4.91 3.56 -6.12
C ILE A 162 -4.13 2.24 -6.19
N CYS A 163 -2.87 2.30 -5.79
CA CYS A 163 -1.96 1.15 -5.77
C CYS A 163 -1.07 1.12 -4.53
N ALA A 164 -1.13 2.15 -3.70
CA ALA A 164 -0.42 2.29 -2.43
C ALA A 164 -1.41 2.64 -1.31
N PHE A 165 -1.15 2.15 -0.10
CA PHE A 165 -2.04 2.33 1.05
C PHE A 165 -1.22 2.65 2.30
N GLU A 166 -1.59 3.74 2.97
CA GLU A 166 -0.85 4.25 4.12
C GLU A 166 -1.29 3.62 5.42
N PHE A 167 -0.31 3.25 6.22
CA PHE A 167 -0.43 2.83 7.59
C PHE A 167 0.45 3.71 8.46
N LEU A 168 0.09 3.79 9.73
CA LEU A 168 0.85 4.50 10.72
C LEU A 168 0.95 3.66 11.99
N TRP A 169 2.13 3.65 12.58
CA TRP A 169 2.36 3.03 13.87
C TRP A 169 3.05 4.01 14.80
N GLU A 170 2.32 4.44 15.83
CA GLU A 170 2.75 5.41 16.83
C GLU A 170 2.03 5.11 18.16
N PRO A 171 2.50 4.10 18.91
CA PRO A 171 1.81 3.62 20.12
C PRO A 171 2.07 4.50 21.34
N THR A 172 3.10 5.35 21.34
CA THR A 172 3.56 6.09 22.52
C THR A 172 3.08 7.55 22.56
N ASN A 173 2.66 8.11 21.43
CA ASN A 173 2.26 9.51 21.33
C ASN A 173 0.82 9.74 21.82
N THR A 174 0.68 10.54 22.88
CA THR A 174 -0.60 10.84 23.53
C THR A 174 -1.34 12.06 22.95
N THR A 175 -0.77 12.74 21.95
CA THR A 175 -1.42 13.93 21.37
C THR A 175 -2.70 13.58 20.62
N GLN A 176 -3.66 14.51 20.60
CA GLN A 176 -4.97 14.31 19.97
C GLN A 176 -4.90 13.84 18.51
N SER A 177 -3.87 14.27 17.79
CA SER A 177 -3.63 13.89 16.39
C SER A 177 -3.34 12.40 16.21
N PHE A 178 -2.82 11.72 17.23
CA PHE A 178 -2.46 10.29 17.20
C PHE A 178 -3.39 9.40 18.04
N LYS A 179 -4.53 9.91 18.51
CA LYS A 179 -5.46 9.16 19.38
C LYS A 179 -5.92 7.78 18.87
N TYR A 180 -5.91 7.56 17.56
CA TYR A 180 -6.27 6.27 16.94
C TYR A 180 -5.07 5.32 16.75
N HIS A 181 -3.88 5.76 17.13
CA HIS A 181 -2.61 5.03 17.03
C HIS A 181 -1.99 4.77 18.41
N TYR A 182 -2.31 5.62 19.39
CA TYR A 182 -1.88 5.45 20.79
C TYR A 182 -2.33 4.09 21.35
N GLN A 183 -1.38 3.34 21.92
CA GLN A 183 -1.56 1.98 22.43
C GLN A 183 -2.17 0.99 21.41
N GLN A 184 -2.06 1.29 20.12
CA GLN A 184 -2.47 0.39 19.04
C GLN A 184 -1.24 -0.24 18.37
N GLY A 185 -1.47 -1.34 17.67
CA GLY A 185 -0.49 -1.88 16.73
C GLY A 185 -0.45 -1.05 15.45
N LEU A 186 -0.02 -1.67 14.34
CA LEU A 186 -0.07 -1.02 13.04
C LEU A 186 -1.53 -0.77 12.64
N GLU A 187 -1.86 0.48 12.35
CA GLU A 187 -3.22 0.90 12.00
C GLU A 187 -3.24 1.67 10.67
N PRO A 188 -4.33 1.61 9.88
CA PRO A 188 -4.48 2.48 8.71
C PRO A 188 -4.33 3.94 9.12
N PHE A 189 -3.83 4.76 8.20
CA PHE A 189 -3.54 6.15 8.51
C PHE A 189 -4.82 6.90 8.97
N MET A 190 -4.79 7.35 10.22
CA MET A 190 -5.88 8.08 10.91
C MET A 190 -5.36 9.32 11.64
N HIS A 191 -4.17 9.81 11.30
CA HIS A 191 -3.59 11.00 11.94
C HIS A 191 -4.45 12.23 11.64
N ASN A 192 -4.81 13.00 12.67
CA ASN A 192 -5.76 14.13 12.62
C ASN A 192 -7.18 13.77 12.13
N TRP A 193 -7.59 12.51 12.21
CA TRP A 193 -8.94 12.14 11.86
C TRP A 193 -9.94 12.57 12.94
N ASP A 194 -11.05 13.18 12.53
CA ASP A 194 -12.09 13.67 13.43
C ASP A 194 -13.08 12.56 13.87
N GLY A 195 -12.96 11.35 13.32
CA GLY A 195 -13.84 10.22 13.59
C GLY A 195 -15.11 10.19 12.74
N LYS A 196 -15.30 11.16 11.82
CA LYS A 196 -16.46 11.20 10.92
C LYS A 196 -16.16 10.42 9.64
N LYS A 197 -17.12 9.64 9.15
CA LYS A 197 -16.92 8.84 7.93
C LYS A 197 -16.71 9.74 6.72
N GLU A 198 -17.44 10.85 6.63
CA GLU A 198 -17.44 11.77 5.50
C GLU A 198 -16.05 12.40 5.29
N SER A 199 -15.34 12.67 6.39
CA SER A 199 -14.01 13.28 6.36
C SER A 199 -12.93 12.34 5.83
N LEU A 200 -13.19 11.02 5.80
CA LEU A 200 -12.35 10.04 5.11
C LEU A 200 -12.45 10.17 3.60
N TYR A 201 -13.62 10.54 3.08
CA TYR A 201 -13.87 10.61 1.64
C TYR A 201 -13.41 11.96 1.08
N GLU A 202 -13.78 13.09 1.71
CA GLU A 202 -13.48 14.42 1.20
C GLU A 202 -13.39 15.53 2.28
N GLY A 203 -12.98 16.74 1.88
CA GLY A 203 -13.02 17.93 2.73
C GLY A 203 -11.91 18.07 3.77
N LYS A 204 -10.94 17.13 3.82
CA LYS A 204 -9.77 17.17 4.71
C LYS A 204 -8.46 16.90 3.95
N THR A 205 -7.34 17.37 4.50
CA THR A 205 -5.98 17.24 3.93
C THR A 205 -5.59 15.82 3.55
N TYR A 206 -6.02 14.82 4.33
CA TYR A 206 -5.69 13.40 4.12
C TYR A 206 -6.83 12.58 3.52
N SER A 207 -7.93 13.25 3.16
CA SER A 207 -9.11 12.57 2.59
C SER A 207 -8.74 11.77 1.33
N CYS A 208 -9.51 10.71 1.10
CA CYS A 208 -9.20 9.75 0.05
C CYS A 208 -9.32 10.38 -1.35
N LYS A 209 -10.25 11.33 -1.53
CA LYS A 209 -10.46 12.11 -2.76
C LYS A 209 -9.52 13.31 -2.86
N GLY A 210 -9.15 13.68 -4.08
CA GLY A 210 -8.40 14.90 -4.41
C GLY A 210 -6.98 14.63 -4.95
N ASP A 211 -6.31 15.66 -5.42
CA ASP A 211 -5.14 15.47 -6.31
C ASP A 211 -3.81 15.94 -5.70
N ALA A 212 -3.81 16.42 -4.46
CA ALA A 212 -2.56 16.73 -3.76
C ALA A 212 -1.84 15.44 -3.32
N SER A 213 -0.52 15.52 -3.16
CA SER A 213 0.34 14.39 -2.79
C SER A 213 0.03 13.79 -1.41
N THR A 214 -0.63 14.55 -0.54
CA THR A 214 -1.09 14.11 0.79
C THR A 214 -2.51 13.54 0.79
N ASN A 215 -3.23 13.66 -0.33
CA ASN A 215 -4.57 13.09 -0.45
C ASN A 215 -4.45 11.59 -0.74
N GLY A 216 -5.34 10.80 -0.16
CA GLY A 216 -5.34 9.36 -0.32
C GLY A 216 -4.88 8.59 0.92
N ASN A 217 -4.28 9.24 1.93
CA ASN A 217 -3.85 8.56 3.15
C ASN A 217 -5.02 7.86 3.88
N TYR A 218 -6.18 8.51 3.98
CA TYR A 218 -7.38 7.93 4.60
C TYR A 218 -8.04 6.80 3.79
N CYS A 219 -7.59 6.52 2.56
CA CYS A 219 -8.18 5.46 1.75
C CYS A 219 -8.06 4.07 2.39
N SER A 220 -6.95 3.78 3.07
CA SER A 220 -6.76 2.52 3.80
C SER A 220 -7.76 2.39 4.96
N THR A 221 -8.07 3.49 5.64
CA THR A 221 -9.07 3.55 6.71
C THR A 221 -10.47 3.24 6.22
N ILE A 222 -10.87 3.76 5.05
CA ILE A 222 -12.17 3.40 4.42
C ILE A 222 -12.27 1.88 4.22
N ILE A 223 -11.21 1.26 3.71
CA ILE A 223 -11.18 -0.18 3.45
C ILE A 223 -11.24 -0.98 4.75
N LYS A 224 -10.49 -0.59 5.79
CA LYS A 224 -10.55 -1.26 7.11
C LYS A 224 -11.95 -1.19 7.71
N LEU A 225 -12.56 0.00 7.76
CA LEU A 225 -13.90 0.19 8.34
C LEU A 225 -14.98 -0.60 7.60
N ASN A 226 -14.76 -0.89 6.32
CA ASN A 226 -15.62 -1.75 5.52
C ASN A 226 -15.16 -3.23 5.53
N GLY A 227 -14.51 -3.70 6.61
CA GLY A 227 -14.15 -5.10 6.79
C GLY A 227 -13.05 -5.60 5.84
N TRP A 228 -12.12 -4.72 5.47
CA TRP A 228 -11.10 -4.94 4.43
C TRP A 228 -11.67 -5.16 3.03
N LYS A 229 -12.88 -4.64 2.78
CA LYS A 229 -13.52 -4.63 1.46
C LYS A 229 -13.55 -3.24 0.91
N ILE A 230 -13.24 -3.09 -0.37
CA ILE A 230 -13.34 -1.79 -1.04
C ILE A 230 -14.82 -1.53 -1.32
N PRO A 231 -15.43 -0.47 -0.74
CA PRO A 231 -16.87 -0.22 -0.91
C PRO A 231 -17.19 0.25 -2.34
N ALA A 232 -18.48 0.28 -2.69
CA ALA A 232 -18.93 0.71 -4.01
C ALA A 232 -18.70 2.22 -4.25
N ASP A 233 -18.77 3.01 -3.19
CA ASP A 233 -18.56 4.47 -3.18
C ASP A 233 -17.08 4.87 -3.03
N TYR A 234 -16.15 3.92 -3.15
CA TYR A 234 -14.73 4.18 -2.94
C TYR A 234 -14.19 5.23 -3.95
N PRO A 235 -13.56 6.34 -3.49
CA PRO A 235 -13.26 7.50 -4.36
C PRO A 235 -12.25 7.28 -5.48
N ARG A 236 -11.53 6.16 -5.49
CA ARG A 236 -10.40 5.91 -6.40
C ARG A 236 -10.59 4.61 -7.17
N LYS A 237 -10.10 4.55 -8.41
CA LYS A 237 -10.03 3.29 -9.15
C LYS A 237 -8.73 2.57 -8.84
N ILE A 238 -8.81 1.32 -8.36
CA ILE A 238 -7.64 0.47 -8.13
C ILE A 238 -6.98 0.08 -9.45
N GLN A 239 -5.68 0.32 -9.58
CA GLN A 239 -4.93 0.00 -10.81
C GLN A 239 -3.41 -0.06 -10.58
N TYR A 240 -2.76 -1.07 -11.16
CA TYR A 240 -1.31 -1.29 -11.07
C TYR A 240 -0.58 -0.98 -12.37
#